data_AF-A0A4V0P228-F1
#
_entry.id   AF-A0A4V0P228-F1
#
_cell.length_a   1.000
_cell.length_b   1.000
_cell.length_c   1.000
_cell.angle_alpha   90.00
_cell.angle_beta   90.00
_cell.angle_gamma   90.00
#
_symmetry.space_group_name_H-M   'P 1'
#
loop_
_entity.id
_entity.type
_entity.pdbx_description
1 polymer ?
#
loop_
_entity_poly.entity_id
_entity_poly.type
_entity_poly.pdbx_seq_one_letter_code
_entity_poly.pdbx_strand_id
1 'polypeptide(L)'
;MKKYITMASILLSAPFALSGCISSSNNPNMPPNDEIKRYKINGYLVVDGVDKDTVAVSIDKDEKIALVVRDISTTAYSYLEPSFNNAFVNYEGKTSCCTPKNGLIGASGSVVYKFAFIGKGKTAIKIVARQKGLLTTANSFETDKEFILNVEVD
;
A
#
# COMPACT_ATOMS: atom_id res chain seq x y z
N MET A 1 25.94 12.28 -57.49
CA MET A 1 26.17 13.36 -56.51
C MET A 1 24.97 14.32 -56.54
N LYS A 2 24.57 14.84 -55.36
CA LYS A 2 23.44 15.77 -55.03
C LYS A 2 22.06 15.09 -54.95
N LYS A 3 21.47 14.79 -53.76
CA LYS A 3 20.89 15.66 -52.68
C LYS A 3 19.74 16.52 -53.22
N TYR A 4 18.55 16.68 -52.63
CA TYR A 4 17.80 16.10 -51.50
C TYR A 4 16.41 16.81 -51.48
N ILE A 5 15.40 16.13 -50.93
CA ILE A 5 14.25 16.66 -50.15
C ILE A 5 13.16 17.45 -50.89
N THR A 6 11.93 16.93 -50.84
CA THR A 6 10.76 17.72 -50.42
C THR A 6 9.79 16.85 -49.63
N MET A 7 9.49 17.28 -48.40
CA MET A 7 8.50 16.70 -47.48
C MET A 7 7.07 17.00 -47.93
N ALA A 8 6.13 16.09 -47.63
CA ALA A 8 4.75 16.39 -47.23
C ALA A 8 4.08 15.05 -46.82
N SER A 9 4.03 14.69 -45.54
CA SER A 9 2.91 14.94 -44.62
C SER A 9 1.54 14.53 -45.17
N ILE A 10 1.00 13.41 -44.69
CA ILE A 10 -0.43 13.24 -44.36
C ILE A 10 -0.51 12.22 -43.21
N LEU A 11 -0.96 12.72 -42.06
CA LEU A 11 -1.41 11.97 -40.89
C LEU A 11 -2.77 11.34 -41.21
N LEU A 12 -2.90 10.02 -41.11
CA LEU A 12 -4.20 9.38 -40.89
C LEU A 12 -4.29 8.93 -39.42
N SER A 13 -4.91 9.78 -38.63
CA SER A 13 -5.46 9.50 -37.32
C SER A 13 -6.84 8.85 -37.45
N ALA A 14 -7.07 7.70 -36.82
CA ALA A 14 -8.32 7.31 -36.14
C ALA A 14 -8.12 5.89 -35.50
N PRO A 15 -8.97 5.45 -34.56
CA PRO A 15 -8.73 5.58 -33.13
C PRO A 15 -8.52 4.21 -32.48
N PHE A 16 -7.67 4.14 -31.47
CA PHE A 16 -7.60 2.97 -30.59
C PHE A 16 -8.94 2.83 -29.86
N ALA A 17 -9.63 1.73 -30.17
CA ALA A 17 -10.88 1.34 -29.53
C ALA A 17 -10.67 1.13 -28.03
N LEU A 18 -11.70 1.56 -27.31
CA LEU A 18 -11.81 1.67 -25.87
C LEU A 18 -11.51 0.38 -25.11
N SER A 19 -10.71 0.59 -24.06
CA SER A 19 -10.64 -0.20 -22.84
C SER A 19 -12.03 -0.50 -22.27
N GLY A 20 -12.39 -1.78 -22.19
CA GLY A 20 -13.39 -2.29 -21.27
C GLY A 20 -12.70 -2.91 -20.06
N CYS A 21 -12.25 -2.08 -19.10
CA CYS A 21 -11.92 -2.60 -17.77
C CYS A 21 -13.23 -2.75 -17.02
N ILE A 22 -13.78 -3.96 -17.08
CA ILE A 22 -14.91 -4.40 -16.27
C ILE A 22 -14.51 -4.21 -14.80
N SER A 23 -15.27 -3.39 -14.08
CA SER A 23 -15.16 -3.22 -12.63
C SER A 23 -15.47 -4.56 -11.95
N SER A 24 -14.45 -5.34 -11.65
CA SER A 24 -14.53 -6.47 -10.74
C SER A 24 -14.10 -6.01 -9.35
N SER A 25 -14.87 -6.38 -8.33
CA SER A 25 -14.56 -6.16 -6.92
C SER A 25 -13.34 -6.97 -6.44
N ASN A 26 -12.81 -7.85 -7.28
CA ASN A 26 -11.59 -8.59 -7.03
C ASN A 26 -10.42 -7.88 -7.69
N ASN A 27 -9.41 -7.51 -6.91
CA ASN A 27 -8.14 -6.98 -7.43
C ASN A 27 -7.55 -8.02 -8.42
N PRO A 28 -7.52 -7.74 -9.74
CA PRO A 28 -7.18 -8.73 -10.77
C PRO A 28 -5.70 -9.15 -10.74
N ASN A 29 -4.88 -8.50 -9.91
CA ASN A 29 -3.47 -8.84 -9.70
C ASN A 29 -3.23 -9.68 -8.44
N MET A 30 -4.29 -10.05 -7.72
CA MET A 30 -4.18 -10.87 -6.52
C MET A 30 -4.29 -12.35 -6.95
N PRO A 31 -3.28 -13.19 -6.66
CA PRO A 31 -3.31 -14.59 -7.09
C PRO A 31 -4.45 -15.35 -6.36
N PRO A 32 -4.84 -16.55 -6.84
CA PRO A 32 -5.90 -17.35 -6.23
C PRO A 32 -5.65 -17.63 -4.73
N ASN A 33 -6.71 -17.84 -3.94
CA ASN A 33 -6.71 -17.86 -2.46
C ASN A 33 -5.57 -18.63 -1.76
N ASP A 34 -5.02 -19.67 -2.36
CA ASP A 34 -3.95 -20.48 -1.77
C ASP A 34 -2.54 -19.88 -1.97
N GLU A 35 -2.36 -19.01 -2.97
CA GLU A 35 -1.11 -18.30 -3.25
C GLU A 35 -1.03 -16.92 -2.57
N ILE A 36 -2.17 -16.35 -2.15
CA ILE A 36 -2.25 -15.06 -1.44
C ILE A 36 -1.41 -15.08 -0.16
N LYS A 37 -1.40 -16.21 0.55
CA LYS A 37 -0.69 -16.35 1.84
C LYS A 37 0.82 -16.20 1.72
N ARG A 38 1.39 -16.32 0.51
CA ARG A 38 2.84 -16.20 0.26
C ARG A 38 3.16 -15.28 -0.91
N TYR A 39 2.21 -14.42 -1.30
CA TYR A 39 2.43 -13.53 -2.43
C TYR A 39 3.52 -12.50 -2.11
N LYS A 40 4.62 -12.55 -2.87
CA LYS A 40 5.78 -11.67 -2.68
C LYS A 40 5.97 -10.73 -3.86
N ILE A 41 6.18 -9.45 -3.57
CA ILE A 41 6.63 -8.44 -4.54
C ILE A 41 7.94 -7.85 -4.05
N ASN A 42 8.98 -7.86 -4.90
CA ASN A 42 10.30 -7.28 -4.59
C ASN A 42 10.90 -7.80 -3.27
N GLY A 43 10.65 -9.07 -2.93
CA GLY A 43 11.12 -9.69 -1.68
C GLY A 43 10.25 -9.44 -0.43
N TYR A 44 9.14 -8.72 -0.55
CA TYR A 44 8.19 -8.49 0.54
C TYR A 44 6.96 -9.36 0.39
N LEU A 45 6.58 -10.06 1.46
CA LEU A 45 5.28 -10.68 1.60
C LEU A 45 4.21 -9.57 1.67
N VAL A 46 3.27 -9.58 0.73
CA VAL A 46 2.20 -8.60 0.68
C VAL A 46 1.09 -9.01 1.63
N VAL A 47 0.78 -8.12 2.58
CA VAL A 47 -0.31 -8.31 3.54
C VAL A 47 -1.41 -7.31 3.20
N ASP A 48 -2.59 -7.82 2.86
CA ASP A 48 -3.77 -7.00 2.58
C ASP A 48 -4.49 -6.63 3.89
N GLY A 49 -4.34 -5.38 4.31
CA GLY A 49 -5.05 -4.76 5.42
C GLY A 49 -6.11 -3.75 4.98
N VAL A 50 -6.48 -3.70 3.69
CA VAL A 50 -7.50 -2.76 3.20
C VAL A 50 -8.84 -3.07 3.87
N ASP A 51 -9.46 -2.04 4.45
CA ASP A 51 -10.76 -2.10 5.12
C ASP A 51 -10.84 -3.12 6.28
N LYS A 52 -9.71 -3.41 6.93
CA LYS A 52 -9.62 -4.25 8.14
C LYS A 52 -9.09 -3.40 9.29
N ASP A 53 -9.47 -3.75 10.52
CA ASP A 53 -8.91 -3.12 11.72
C ASP A 53 -7.70 -3.90 12.26
N THR A 54 -7.63 -5.20 11.98
CA THR A 54 -6.57 -6.08 12.47
C THR A 54 -6.29 -7.21 11.49
N VAL A 55 -5.00 -7.55 11.34
CA VAL A 55 -4.54 -8.72 10.58
C VAL A 55 -3.49 -9.49 11.40
N ALA A 56 -3.50 -10.81 11.30
CA ALA A 56 -2.47 -11.67 11.87
C ALA A 56 -1.73 -12.43 10.76
N VAL A 57 -0.40 -12.50 10.86
CA VAL A 57 0.46 -13.18 9.87
C VAL A 57 1.61 -13.89 10.57
N SER A 58 1.93 -15.09 10.09
CA SER A 58 3.14 -15.84 10.48
C SER A 58 4.11 -15.83 9.30
N ILE A 59 5.37 -15.50 9.57
CA ILE A 59 6.43 -15.38 8.57
C ILE A 59 7.68 -16.13 9.02
N ASP A 60 8.49 -16.56 8.06
CA ASP A 60 9.79 -17.15 8.36
C ASP A 60 10.79 -16.04 8.76
N LYS A 61 11.81 -16.40 9.56
CA LYS A 61 12.96 -15.52 9.81
C LYS A 61 13.53 -14.97 8.50
N ASP A 62 13.91 -13.69 8.52
CA ASP A 62 14.48 -12.93 7.40
C ASP A 62 13.49 -12.57 6.27
N GLU A 63 12.20 -12.92 6.40
CA GLU A 63 11.16 -12.40 5.53
C GLU A 63 10.84 -10.93 5.83
N LYS A 64 10.33 -10.23 4.81
CA LYS A 64 9.88 -8.83 4.91
C LYS A 64 8.39 -8.76 4.64
N ILE A 65 7.72 -7.78 5.23
CA ILE A 65 6.28 -7.53 5.04
C ILE A 65 6.06 -6.19 4.35
N ALA A 66 5.19 -6.18 3.35
CA ALA A 66 4.58 -5.00 2.76
C ALA A 66 3.09 -5.00 3.10
N LEU A 67 2.71 -4.24 4.12
CA LEU A 67 1.32 -4.10 4.56
C LEU A 67 0.63 -3.00 3.75
N VAL A 68 -0.46 -3.35 3.07
CA VAL A 68 -1.27 -2.43 2.27
C VAL A 68 -2.50 -2.02 3.08
N VAL A 69 -2.72 -0.73 3.29
CA VAL A 69 -3.95 -0.19 3.90
C VAL A 69 -4.54 0.91 3.03
N ARG A 70 -5.86 1.15 3.16
CA ARG A 70 -6.53 2.25 2.44
C ARG A 70 -5.99 3.60 2.92
N ASP A 71 -5.59 4.46 1.99
CA ASP A 71 -5.06 5.79 2.31
C ASP A 71 -6.20 6.77 2.60
N ILE A 72 -6.34 7.15 3.87
CA ILE A 72 -7.32 8.16 4.33
C ILE A 72 -6.69 9.53 4.61
N SER A 73 -5.44 9.76 4.19
CA SER A 73 -4.72 11.01 4.46
C SER A 73 -5.23 12.22 3.65
N THR A 74 -5.98 11.97 2.58
CA THR A 74 -6.49 12.97 1.64
C THR A 74 -7.65 13.80 2.20
N THR A 75 -8.30 13.37 3.29
CA THR A 75 -9.49 14.05 3.84
C THR A 75 -9.19 14.83 5.11
N ALA A 76 -9.04 14.16 6.25
CA ALA A 76 -8.94 14.79 7.57
C ALA A 76 -7.82 14.24 8.45
N TYR A 77 -7.08 13.23 7.97
CA TYR A 77 -6.16 12.46 8.80
C TYR A 77 -4.71 12.55 8.33
N SER A 78 -3.78 12.31 9.24
CA SER A 78 -2.36 12.11 8.98
C SER A 78 -1.89 10.86 9.70
N TYR A 79 -1.13 10.01 9.00
CA TYR A 79 -0.54 8.83 9.62
C TYR A 79 0.67 9.19 10.47
N LEU A 80 0.65 8.75 11.72
CA LEU A 80 1.83 8.75 12.60
C LEU A 80 2.83 7.68 12.14
N GLU A 81 4.06 7.73 12.67
CA GLU A 81 4.98 6.61 12.51
C GLU A 81 4.42 5.36 13.21
N PRO A 82 4.60 4.16 12.62
CA PRO A 82 4.15 2.92 13.25
C PRO A 82 4.79 2.73 14.63
N SER A 83 4.00 2.25 15.59
CA SER A 83 4.51 1.92 16.92
C SER A 83 4.54 0.42 17.14
N PHE A 84 5.63 -0.05 17.76
CA PHE A 84 5.86 -1.46 18.09
C PHE A 84 6.88 -1.53 19.24
N ASN A 85 6.71 -2.51 20.12
CA ASN A 85 7.51 -2.62 21.35
C ASN A 85 8.76 -3.49 21.20
N ASN A 86 8.98 -4.10 20.03
CA ASN A 86 10.04 -5.09 19.84
C ASN A 86 11.20 -4.56 19.00
N ALA A 87 12.42 -4.73 19.53
CA ALA A 87 13.68 -4.33 18.88
C ALA A 87 14.02 -5.14 17.62
N PHE A 88 13.33 -6.26 17.36
CA PHE A 88 13.56 -7.07 16.17
C PHE A 88 12.77 -6.61 14.93
N VAL A 89 11.90 -5.61 15.08
CA VAL A 89 11.15 -5.03 13.96
C VAL A 89 11.91 -3.81 13.45
N ASN A 90 12.22 -3.81 12.15
CA ASN A 90 12.79 -2.67 11.47
C ASN A 90 11.75 -2.06 10.52
N TYR A 91 11.37 -0.81 10.74
CA TYR A 91 10.47 -0.09 9.86
C TYR A 91 11.26 0.56 8.72
N GLU A 92 11.03 0.10 7.49
CA GLU A 92 11.77 0.53 6.30
C GLU A 92 11.11 1.71 5.57
N GLY A 93 9.95 2.18 6.06
CA GLY A 93 9.24 3.34 5.55
C GLY A 93 7.86 3.02 4.95
N LYS A 94 7.21 4.07 4.43
CA LYS A 94 5.90 3.99 3.78
C LYS A 94 5.91 4.61 2.38
N THR A 95 5.01 4.16 1.53
CA THR A 95 4.82 4.72 0.18
C THR A 95 3.33 4.75 -0.17
N SER A 96 2.83 5.88 -0.66
CA SER A 96 1.48 5.96 -1.22
C SER A 96 1.46 5.39 -2.64
N CYS A 97 0.45 4.61 -2.97
CA CYS A 97 0.27 4.01 -4.29
C CYS A 97 -1.23 3.93 -4.66
N CYS A 98 -1.52 3.43 -5.86
CA CYS A 98 -2.88 3.13 -6.31
C CYS A 98 -3.85 4.32 -6.21
N THR A 99 -3.35 5.54 -6.33
CA THR A 99 -4.20 6.74 -6.32
C THR A 99 -5.09 6.74 -7.57
N PRO A 100 -6.40 6.91 -7.43
CA PRO A 100 -7.32 6.90 -8.56
C PRO A 100 -6.99 8.05 -9.52
N LYS A 101 -6.72 7.71 -10.79
CA LYS A 101 -6.32 8.67 -11.84
C LYS A 101 -7.32 9.80 -12.06
N ASN A 102 -8.57 9.59 -11.68
CA ASN A 102 -9.68 10.47 -12.00
C ASN A 102 -9.81 11.65 -11.03
N GLY A 103 -8.93 11.78 -10.02
CA GLY A 103 -8.88 12.96 -9.14
C GLY A 103 -10.19 13.27 -8.40
N LEU A 104 -11.10 12.29 -8.33
CA LEU A 104 -12.40 12.46 -7.69
C LEU A 104 -12.17 12.77 -6.21
N ILE A 105 -12.80 13.85 -5.75
CA ILE A 105 -12.76 14.26 -4.34
C ILE A 105 -13.30 13.09 -3.49
N GLY A 106 -12.50 12.64 -2.53
CA GLY A 106 -12.82 11.50 -1.65
C GLY A 106 -12.35 10.13 -2.14
N ALA A 107 -11.75 10.03 -3.34
CA ALA A 107 -11.23 8.77 -3.83
C ALA A 107 -9.87 8.45 -3.16
N SER A 108 -9.87 7.44 -2.28
CA SER A 108 -8.71 7.00 -1.51
C SER A 108 -7.84 6.04 -2.33
N GLY A 109 -6.53 6.29 -2.35
CA GLY A 109 -5.55 5.31 -2.81
C GLY A 109 -5.24 4.29 -1.72
N SER A 110 -4.04 3.74 -1.78
CA SER A 110 -3.50 2.87 -0.73
C SER A 110 -2.17 3.42 -0.23
N VAL A 111 -1.83 3.11 1.00
CA VAL A 111 -0.49 3.32 1.56
C VAL A 111 0.09 1.97 1.94
N VAL A 112 1.36 1.78 1.59
CA VAL A 112 2.11 0.55 1.83
C VAL A 112 3.16 0.81 2.88
N TYR A 113 3.12 0.07 3.98
CA TYR A 113 4.12 0.08 5.05
C TYR A 113 5.06 -1.10 4.90
N LYS A 114 6.37 -0.86 4.99
CA LYS A 114 7.40 -1.88 4.81
C LYS A 114 8.10 -2.18 6.13
N PHE A 115 8.20 -3.47 6.46
CA PHE A 115 8.84 -3.96 7.67
C PHE A 115 9.81 -5.10 7.33
N ALA A 116 10.96 -5.10 7.99
CA ALA A 116 11.88 -6.22 8.02
C ALA A 116 12.03 -6.73 9.46
N PHE A 117 12.35 -8.01 9.62
CA PHE A 117 12.44 -8.65 10.92
C PHE A 117 13.82 -9.28 11.09
N ILE A 118 14.57 -8.85 12.10
CA ILE A 118 15.96 -9.30 12.35
C ILE A 118 16.05 -10.42 13.40
N GLY A 119 14.93 -10.84 13.96
CA GLY A 119 14.83 -11.81 15.04
C GLY A 119 13.49 -12.51 15.07
N LYS A 120 13.40 -13.58 15.86
CA LYS A 120 12.20 -14.41 16.03
C LYS A 120 11.34 -13.89 17.18
N GLY A 121 10.04 -14.17 17.12
CA GLY A 121 9.10 -13.85 18.18
C GLY A 121 7.80 -13.23 17.69
N LYS A 122 6.93 -12.86 18.64
CA LYS A 122 5.63 -12.26 18.37
C LYS A 122 5.68 -10.76 18.61
N THR A 123 5.06 -9.99 17.72
CA THR A 123 4.98 -8.53 17.83
C THR A 123 3.65 -8.01 17.30
N ALA A 124 3.23 -6.87 17.81
CA ALA A 124 2.09 -6.12 17.29
C ALA A 124 2.59 -4.76 16.81
N ILE A 125 2.31 -4.46 15.54
CA ILE A 125 2.63 -3.19 14.90
C ILE A 125 1.33 -2.40 14.79
N LYS A 126 1.26 -1.27 15.47
CA LYS A 126 0.11 -0.36 15.44
C LYS A 126 0.38 0.77 14.45
N ILE A 127 -0.57 0.96 13.53
CA ILE A 127 -0.61 2.11 12.62
C ILE A 127 -1.76 3.00 13.05
N VAL A 128 -1.48 4.29 13.25
CA VAL A 128 -2.46 5.28 13.70
C VAL A 128 -2.61 6.36 12.66
N ALA A 129 -3.84 6.58 12.19
CA ALA A 129 -4.23 7.78 11.47
C ALA A 129 -4.92 8.73 12.44
N ARG A 130 -4.31 9.89 12.66
CA ARG A 130 -4.77 10.93 13.59
C ARG A 130 -5.33 12.12 12.83
N GLN A 131 -6.42 12.70 13.34
CA GLN A 131 -7.01 13.89 12.73
C GLN A 131 -5.99 15.04 12.69
N LYS A 132 -5.89 15.73 11.54
CA LYS A 132 -4.98 16.86 11.37
C LYS A 132 -5.34 17.97 12.37
N GLY A 133 -4.33 18.59 12.97
CA GLY A 133 -4.48 19.61 14.00
C GLY A 133 -4.48 19.07 15.43
N LEU A 134 -4.58 17.75 15.64
CA LEU A 134 -4.35 17.14 16.95
C LEU A 134 -2.85 16.91 17.19
N LEU A 135 -2.46 16.95 18.47
CA LEU A 135 -1.07 16.75 18.88
C LEU A 135 -0.59 15.34 18.51
N THR A 136 0.54 15.25 17.81
CA THR A 136 1.14 13.96 17.41
C THR A 136 1.75 13.21 18.59
N THR A 137 2.10 13.91 19.68
CA THR A 137 2.72 13.36 20.88
C THR A 137 1.72 12.84 21.93
N ALA A 138 0.43 13.12 21.76
CA ALA A 138 -0.60 12.60 22.66
C ALA A 138 -0.73 11.08 22.50
N ASN A 139 -0.99 10.37 23.60
CA ASN A 139 -1.08 8.91 23.60
C ASN A 139 -2.20 8.39 22.69
N SER A 140 -3.40 8.97 22.77
CA SER A 140 -4.54 8.61 21.93
C SER A 140 -5.60 9.71 21.92
N PHE A 141 -6.45 9.68 20.91
CA PHE A 141 -7.73 10.40 20.86
C PHE A 141 -8.85 9.45 20.44
N GLU A 142 -10.09 9.75 20.82
CA GLU A 142 -11.27 8.97 20.42
C GLU A 142 -11.49 8.96 18.90
N THR A 143 -10.98 9.98 18.20
CA THR A 143 -11.10 10.11 16.75
C THR A 143 -10.01 9.38 15.98
N ASP A 144 -9.00 8.83 16.66
CA ASP A 144 -7.92 8.09 16.02
C ASP A 144 -8.46 6.85 15.32
N LYS A 145 -7.95 6.58 14.11
CA LYS A 145 -8.21 5.33 13.39
C LYS A 145 -6.98 4.45 13.54
N GLU A 146 -7.16 3.29 14.14
CA GLU A 146 -6.09 2.34 14.42
C GLU A 146 -6.18 1.13 13.51
N PHE A 147 -5.02 0.64 13.09
CA PHE A 147 -4.85 -0.66 12.44
C PHE A 147 -3.78 -1.44 13.19
N ILE A 148 -4.01 -2.72 13.44
CA ILE A 148 -3.08 -3.60 14.17
C ILE A 148 -2.62 -4.75 13.27
N LEU A 149 -1.32 -4.85 13.04
CA LEU A 149 -0.69 -6.02 12.43
C LEU A 149 -0.03 -6.88 13.51
N ASN A 150 -0.57 -8.07 13.77
CA ASN A 150 0.05 -9.07 14.62
C ASN A 150 0.96 -9.95 13.76
N VAL A 151 2.25 -10.00 14.09
CA VAL A 151 3.25 -10.79 13.36
C VAL A 151 3.87 -11.82 14.31
N GLU A 152 3.93 -13.07 13.85
CA GLU A 152 4.72 -14.15 14.46
C GLU A 152 5.86 -14.51 13.51
N VAL A 153 7.10 -14.40 13.99
CA VAL A 153 8.32 -14.71 13.22
C VAL A 153 8.94 -16.00 13.75
N ASP A 154 8.95 -17.03 12.92
CA ASP A 154 9.38 -18.40 13.27
C ASP A 154 10.84 -18.72 12.95
#